data_AF-A0A8T4ZH07-F1
#
_entry.id   AF-A0A8T4ZH07-F1
#
_cell.length_a   1.000
_cell.length_b   1.000
_cell.length_c   1.000
_cell.angle_alpha   90.00
_cell.angle_beta   90.00
_cell.angle_gamma   90.00
#
_symmetry.space_group_name_H-M   'P 1'
#
loop_
_entity.id
_entity.type
_entity.pdbx_description
1 polymer ?
#
loop_
_entity_poly.entity_id
_entity_poly.type
_entity_poly.pdbx_seq_one_letter_code
_entity_poly.pdbx_strand_id
1 'polypeptide(L)' 'MARNKTHAFKLLLAKAGKQKRGVPSWVIARTKGKVRFSPTSRKNWRSRKLRL' A
#
# COMPACT_ATOMS: atom_id res chain seq x y z
N MET A 1 11.54 -13.92 1.83
CA MET A 1 12.11 -12.72 1.17
C MET A 1 13.24 -13.18 0.29
N ALA A 2 13.32 -12.76 -0.99
CA ALA A 2 14.53 -13.05 -1.76
C ALA A 2 15.69 -12.21 -1.18
N ARG A 3 16.78 -12.89 -0.80
CA ARG A 3 17.89 -12.34 -0.02
C ARG A 3 18.69 -11.29 -0.79
N ASN A 4 19.05 -11.61 -2.03
CA ASN A 4 19.83 -10.73 -2.91
C ASN A 4 18.90 -9.94 -3.83
N LYS A 5 18.76 -8.65 -3.55
CA LYS A 5 17.98 -7.67 -4.33
C LYS A 5 18.74 -6.35 -4.35
N THR A 6 18.69 -5.64 -5.47
CA THR A 6 19.27 -4.30 -5.58
C THR A 6 18.63 -3.36 -4.55
N HIS A 7 19.38 -2.36 -4.11
CA HIS A 7 18.89 -1.38 -3.13
C HIS A 7 17.63 -0.66 -3.63
N ALA A 8 17.61 -0.25 -4.90
CA ALA A 8 16.45 0.37 -5.54
C ALA A 8 15.19 -0.52 -5.44
N PHE A 9 15.32 -1.82 -5.71
CA PHE A 9 14.18 -2.74 -5.61
C PHE A 9 13.69 -2.87 -4.16
N LYS A 10 14.58 -2.85 -3.17
CA LYS A 10 14.20 -2.86 -1.74
C LYS A 10 13.42 -1.60 -1.35
N LEU A 11 13.80 -0.43 -1.86
CA LEU A 11 13.07 0.82 -1.62
C LEU A 11 11.66 0.77 -2.23
N LEU A 12 11.52 0.23 -3.44
CA LEU A 12 10.22 0.04 -4.09
C LEU A 12 9.31 -0.90 -3.28
N LEU A 13 9.85 -2.01 -2.81
CA LEU A 13 9.12 -2.93 -1.92
C LEU A 13 8.72 -2.25 -0.60
N ALA A 14 9.62 -1.49 0.01
CA ALA A 14 9.34 -0.75 1.25
C ALA A 14 8.24 0.31 1.03
N LYS A 15 8.30 1.05 -0.08
CA LYS A 15 7.26 2.02 -0.47
C LYS A 15 5.91 1.33 -0.68
N ALA A 16 5.87 0.21 -1.41
CA ALA A 16 4.66 -0.57 -1.62
C ALA A 16 4.06 -1.07 -0.29
N GLY A 17 4.90 -1.50 0.65
CA GLY A 17 4.48 -1.86 2.01
C GLY A 17 3.88 -0.68 2.79
N LYS A 18 4.53 0.49 2.76
CA LYS A 18 4.03 1.72 3.42
C LYS A 18 2.70 2.20 2.84
N GLN A 19 2.49 2.04 1.54
CA GLN A 19 1.24 2.44 0.86
C GLN A 19 0.05 1.52 1.16
N LYS A 20 0.29 0.29 1.65
CA LYS A 20 -0.75 -0.71 1.99
C LYS A 20 -1.45 -0.40 3.33
N ARG A 21 -1.54 0.87 3.73
CA ARG A 21 -2.21 1.32 4.95
C ARG A 21 -3.65 1.77 4.66
N GLY A 22 -4.54 1.58 5.63
CA GLY A 22 -5.91 2.06 5.56
C GLY A 22 -5.99 3.59 5.56
N VAL A 23 -7.12 4.14 5.10
CA VAL A 23 -7.39 5.57 5.21
C VAL A 23 -7.59 5.91 6.70
N PRO A 24 -6.91 6.95 7.23
CA PRO A 24 -7.09 7.35 8.63
C PRO A 24 -8.55 7.73 8.95
N SER A 25 -9.01 7.40 10.16
CA SER A 25 -10.38 7.67 10.61
C SER A 25 -10.76 9.15 10.51
N TRP A 26 -9.84 10.05 10.85
CA TRP A 26 -10.09 11.49 10.78
C TRP A 26 -10.32 12.00 9.35
N VAL A 27 -9.73 11.35 8.33
CA VAL A 27 -9.98 11.69 6.92
C VAL A 27 -11.40 11.29 6.52
N ILE A 28 -11.83 10.12 6.97
CA ILE A 28 -13.19 9.61 6.74
C ILE A 28 -14.20 10.57 7.38
N ALA A 29 -13.96 10.97 8.65
CA ALA A 29 -14.81 11.93 9.35
C ALA A 29 -14.87 13.29 8.65
N ARG A 30 -13.72 13.86 8.27
CA ARG A 30 -13.62 15.13 7.56
C ARG A 30 -14.36 15.11 6.22
N THR A 31 -14.28 14.00 5.49
CA THR A 31 -14.90 13.87 4.17
C THR A 31 -16.34 13.36 4.22
N LYS A 32 -16.94 13.25 5.43
CA LYS A 32 -18.27 12.63 5.65
C LYS A 32 -18.39 11.26 4.97
N GLY A 33 -17.29 10.51 4.95
CA GLY A 33 -17.22 9.20 4.33
C GLY A 33 -17.20 9.19 2.80
N LYS A 34 -16.88 10.31 2.12
CA LYS A 34 -16.62 10.28 0.67
C LYS A 34 -15.35 9.49 0.33
N VAL A 35 -14.32 9.56 1.18
CA VAL A 35 -13.06 8.80 1.03
C VAL A 35 -12.99 7.73 2.11
N ARG A 36 -13.30 6.47 1.76
CA ARG A 36 -13.33 5.32 2.71
C ARG A 36 -12.19 4.33 2.52
N PHE A 37 -11.70 4.18 1.29
CA PHE A 37 -10.65 3.24 0.95
C PHE A 37 -9.67 3.86 -0.04
N SER A 38 -8.43 3.35 -0.08
CA SER A 38 -7.51 3.64 -1.16
C SER A 38 -7.35 2.41 -2.07
N PRO A 39 -7.00 2.58 -3.36
CA PRO A 39 -6.74 1.44 -4.25
C PRO A 39 -5.64 0.52 -3.72
N THR A 40 -4.62 1.11 -3.07
CA THR A 40 -3.46 0.39 -2.55
C THR A 40 -3.76 -0.32 -1.24
N SER A 41 -4.63 0.24 -0.38
CA SER A 41 -5.01 -0.39 0.90
C SER A 41 -5.75 -1.71 0.71
N ARG A 42 -6.38 -1.94 -0.44
CA ARG A 42 -7.12 -3.18 -0.75
C ARG A 42 -6.28 -4.25 -1.46
N LYS A 43 -5.06 -3.94 -1.91
CA LYS A 43 -4.22 -4.87 -2.67
C LYS A 43 -3.68 -6.03 -1.81
N ASN A 44 -3.94 -7.29 -2.16
CA ASN A 44 -3.38 -8.45 -1.45
C ASN A 44 -2.27 -9.11 -2.30
N TRP A 45 -1.17 -9.55 -1.66
CA TRP A 45 -0.05 -10.23 -2.32
C TRP A 45 -0.43 -11.59 -2.93
N ARG A 46 -1.50 -12.22 -2.41
CA ARG A 46 -2.08 -13.44 -2.96
C ARG A 46 -2.79 -13.17 -4.29
N SER A 47 -3.69 -12.18 -4.30
CA SER A 47 -4.58 -11.93 -5.46
C SER A 47 -3.98 -10.99 -6.51
N ARG A 48 -3.13 -10.03 -6.14
CA ARG A 48 -2.56 -9.03 -7.06
C ARG A 48 -1.06 -8.85 -6.82
N LYS A 49 -0.24 -9.30 -7.77
CA LYS A 49 1.21 -9.15 -7.71
C LYS A 49 1.65 -7.68 -7.88
N LEU A 50 2.83 -7.38 -7.36
CA LEU A 50 3.51 -6.11 -7.57
C LEU A 50 4.23 -6.20 -8.93
N ARG A 51 3.95 -5.25 -9.81
CA ARG A 51 4.68 -5.08 -11.09
C ARG A 51 5.71 -3.99 -10.84
N LEU A 52 6.91 -4.41 -10.45
CA LEU A 52 8.04 -3.57 -10.05
C LEU A 52 9.24 -3.86 -10.96
#